data_AF-A0A2N2FW03-F1
#
_entry.id   AF-A0A2N2FW03-F1
#
_cell.length_a   1.000
_cell.length_b   1.000
_cell.length_c   1.000
_cell.angle_alpha   90.00
_cell.angle_beta   90.00
_cell.angle_gamma   90.00
#
_symmetry.space_group_name_H-M   'P 1'
#
loop_
_entity.id
_entity.type
_entity.pdbx_description
1 polymer ?
#
loop_
_entity_poly.entity_id
_entity_poly.type
_entity_poly.pdbx_seq_one_letter_code
_entity_poly.pdbx_strand_id
1 'polypeptide(L)'
;MNKPVYALDIQTLGRFRISVEGKTVAANWQDERLKVLFCSLISPLDLYFTWDRICRSLFGVPETRSSRRQLEELFIRPLHHFLIKEVGFNPLIIGPEGIRIDPQGIHLDVFEFYRTVVDGLNLVSLDDLGGARKKFSRANLLYAGSYLPGMPGKIIEHTRRELESLYKAAVKDGIWQTRNALSTIDTVRSDRDNFQKTGKFGGKEPFTLSSGERS
;
A
#
# COMPACT_ATOMS: atom_id res chain seq x y z
N MET A 1 12.11 0.57 20.23
CA MET A 1 11.81 -0.35 19.11
C MET A 1 13.02 -0.36 18.19
N ASN A 2 13.75 -1.49 18.11
CA ASN A 2 14.83 -1.65 17.15
C ASN A 2 14.21 -1.66 15.74
N LYS A 3 14.54 -0.67 14.91
CA LYS A 3 14.17 -0.72 13.51
C LYS A 3 14.83 -1.97 12.89
N PRO A 4 14.12 -2.75 12.07
CA PRO A 4 14.76 -3.75 11.25
C PRO A 4 15.90 -3.08 10.47
N VAL A 5 17.10 -3.68 10.53
CA VAL A 5 18.25 -3.19 9.79
C VAL A 5 18.04 -3.61 8.34
N TYR A 6 17.47 -2.71 7.56
CA TYR A 6 17.39 -2.88 6.12
C TYR A 6 18.73 -2.51 5.51
N ALA A 7 19.25 -3.36 4.63
CA ALA A 7 20.44 -3.06 3.86
C ALA A 7 20.17 -1.93 2.85
N LEU A 8 18.95 -1.83 2.35
CA LEU A 8 18.53 -0.87 1.33
C LEU A 8 17.22 -0.19 1.72
N ASP A 9 17.18 1.13 1.64
CA ASP A 9 15.99 1.96 1.83
C ASP A 9 15.68 2.73 0.54
N ILE A 10 14.49 2.52 -0.02
CA ILE A 10 14.03 3.12 -1.27
C ILE A 10 12.78 3.95 -0.99
N GLN A 11 12.90 5.24 -1.29
CA GLN A 11 11.79 6.19 -1.31
C GLN A 11 11.33 6.37 -2.74
N THR A 12 10.03 6.22 -2.97
CA THR A 12 9.39 6.28 -4.28
C THR A 12 8.12 7.15 -4.27
N LEU A 13 7.52 7.40 -3.11
CA LEU A 13 6.38 8.31 -2.97
C LEU A 13 6.87 9.74 -2.75
N GLY A 14 6.54 10.65 -3.67
CA GLY A 14 7.07 12.01 -3.65
C GLY A 14 8.47 12.07 -4.24
N ARG A 15 9.53 12.05 -3.43
CA ARG A 15 10.90 12.15 -3.97
C ARG A 15 11.55 10.79 -4.10
N PHE A 16 12.08 10.48 -5.28
CA PHE A 16 12.88 9.27 -5.48
C PHE A 16 14.24 9.37 -4.78
N ARG A 17 14.57 8.39 -3.94
CA ARG A 17 15.87 8.26 -3.27
C ARG A 17 16.17 6.80 -2.97
N ILE A 18 17.43 6.42 -3.09
CA ILE A 18 17.95 5.12 -2.65
C ILE A 18 19.06 5.38 -1.64
N SER A 19 18.98 4.72 -0.49
CA SER A 19 19.99 4.83 0.58
C SER A 19 20.40 3.46 1.10
N VAL A 20 21.69 3.31 1.43
CA VAL A 20 22.28 2.14 2.09
C VAL A 20 22.87 2.64 3.39
N GLU A 21 22.47 2.05 4.53
CA GLU A 21 22.91 2.48 5.86
C GLU A 21 22.75 3.99 6.11
N GLY A 22 21.68 4.58 5.56
CA GLY A 22 21.38 6.02 5.67
C GLY A 22 22.17 6.93 4.72
N LYS A 23 23.11 6.41 3.93
CA LYS A 23 23.84 7.16 2.89
C LYS A 23 23.14 7.01 1.55
N THR A 24 22.87 8.13 0.87
CA THR A 24 22.27 8.09 -0.47
C THR A 24 23.28 7.56 -1.49
N VAL A 25 22.92 6.49 -2.18
CA VAL A 25 23.84 5.77 -3.08
C VAL A 25 23.59 6.12 -4.56
N ALA A 26 22.36 6.50 -4.92
CA ALA A 26 21.95 6.54 -6.32
C ALA A 26 21.76 7.97 -6.89
N ALA A 27 22.73 8.86 -6.68
CA ALA A 27 22.65 10.21 -7.26
C ALA A 27 22.86 10.23 -8.79
N ASN A 28 23.73 9.35 -9.32
CA ASN A 28 24.16 9.37 -10.72
C ASN A 28 24.01 7.98 -11.36
N TRP A 29 22.79 7.65 -11.82
CA TRP A 29 22.58 6.49 -12.68
C TRP A 29 23.27 6.74 -14.03
N GLN A 30 24.10 5.80 -14.48
CA GLN A 30 24.82 5.97 -15.75
C GLN A 30 23.89 5.88 -16.98
N ASP A 31 22.78 5.14 -16.86
CA ASP A 31 21.73 5.04 -17.89
C ASP A 31 20.36 5.19 -17.21
N GLU A 32 19.62 6.24 -17.59
CA GLU A 32 18.26 6.49 -17.10
C GLU A 32 17.30 5.35 -17.46
N ARG A 33 17.56 4.57 -18.52
CA ARG A 33 16.74 3.42 -18.86
C ARG A 33 16.92 2.26 -17.88
N LEU A 34 18.12 2.08 -17.31
CA LEU A 34 18.35 1.09 -16.23
C LEU A 34 17.60 1.48 -14.97
N LYS A 35 17.61 2.78 -14.65
CA LYS A 35 16.85 3.34 -13.54
C LYS A 35 15.35 3.13 -13.71
N VAL A 36 14.82 3.41 -14.91
CA VAL A 36 13.41 3.19 -15.24
C VAL A 36 13.05 1.71 -15.14
N LEU A 37 13.90 0.79 -15.63
CA LEU A 37 13.67 -0.64 -15.47
C LEU A 37 13.63 -1.03 -13.99
N PHE A 38 14.65 -0.67 -13.21
CA PHE A 38 14.68 -0.95 -11.78
C PHE A 38 13.44 -0.42 -11.07
N CYS A 39 13.06 0.83 -11.35
CA CYS A 39 11.89 1.48 -10.79
C CYS A 39 10.56 0.86 -11.25
N SER A 40 10.53 0.23 -12.42
CA SER A 40 9.37 -0.55 -12.87
C SER A 40 9.23 -1.84 -12.06
N LEU A 41 10.34 -2.50 -11.74
CA LEU A 41 10.36 -3.77 -11.01
C LEU A 41 9.99 -3.66 -9.52
N ILE A 42 10.04 -2.46 -8.96
CA ILE A 42 9.67 -2.18 -7.56
C ILE A 42 8.21 -1.71 -7.39
N SER A 43 7.37 -1.90 -8.42
CA SER A 43 5.93 -1.65 -8.33
C SER A 43 5.28 -2.53 -7.25
N PRO A 44 4.44 -1.98 -6.34
CA PRO A 44 3.71 -2.78 -5.33
C PRO A 44 2.57 -3.61 -5.92
N LEU A 45 2.17 -3.34 -7.16
CA LEU A 45 1.02 -4.00 -7.79
C LEU A 45 1.40 -5.33 -8.43
N ASP A 46 2.68 -5.51 -8.73
CA ASP A 46 3.19 -6.66 -9.47
C ASP A 46 4.41 -7.23 -8.75
N LEU A 47 4.22 -8.35 -8.07
CA LEU A 47 5.32 -9.06 -7.40
C LEU A 47 6.19 -9.87 -8.38
N TYR A 48 5.77 -9.97 -9.64
CA TYR A 48 6.45 -10.71 -10.68
C TYR A 48 6.13 -10.13 -12.06
N PHE A 49 7.17 -9.93 -12.87
CA PHE A 49 7.05 -9.40 -14.23
C PHE A 49 7.47 -10.46 -15.24
N THR A 50 6.57 -10.80 -16.16
CA THR A 50 6.90 -11.68 -17.28
C THR A 50 7.84 -10.99 -18.25
N TRP A 51 8.62 -11.78 -18.99
CA TRP A 51 9.50 -11.25 -20.02
C TRP A 51 8.74 -10.51 -21.12
N ASP A 52 7.60 -11.04 -21.58
CA ASP A 52 6.72 -10.36 -22.54
C ASP A 52 6.30 -8.96 -22.05
N ARG A 53 5.91 -8.83 -20.77
CA ARG A 53 5.52 -7.53 -20.21
C ARG A 53 6.68 -6.54 -20.20
N ILE A 54 7.89 -6.99 -19.87
CA ILE A 54 9.08 -6.12 -19.85
C ILE A 54 9.48 -5.72 -21.27
N CYS A 55 9.51 -6.66 -22.22
CA CYS A 55 9.81 -6.37 -23.62
C CYS A 55 8.81 -5.36 -24.20
N ARG A 56 7.51 -5.50 -23.94
CA ARG A 56 6.51 -4.52 -24.39
C ARG A 56 6.65 -3.15 -23.73
N SER A 57 7.09 -3.13 -22.48
CA SER A 57 7.32 -1.89 -21.74
C SER A 57 8.56 -1.14 -22.22
N LEU A 58 9.67 -1.84 -22.44
CA LEU A 58 10.96 -1.22 -22.79
C LEU A 58 11.17 -1.05 -24.30
N PHE A 59 10.77 -2.04 -25.10
CA PHE A 59 11.02 -2.08 -26.54
C PHE A 59 9.76 -1.86 -27.38
N GLY A 60 8.57 -1.96 -26.77
CA GLY A 60 7.30 -1.89 -27.51
C GLY A 60 7.00 -3.14 -28.36
N VAL A 61 7.75 -4.23 -28.17
CA VAL A 61 7.58 -5.49 -28.92
C VAL A 61 7.28 -6.66 -27.98
N PRO A 62 6.58 -7.72 -28.43
CA PRO A 62 6.40 -8.94 -27.66
C PRO A 62 7.73 -9.62 -27.35
N GLU A 63 7.70 -10.54 -26.38
CA GLU A 63 8.86 -11.41 -26.16
C GLU A 63 9.10 -12.33 -27.38
N THR A 64 10.37 -12.36 -27.77
CA THR A 64 10.99 -13.30 -28.70
C THR A 64 12.37 -13.66 -28.17
N ARG A 65 12.95 -14.78 -28.62
CA ARG A 65 14.32 -15.17 -28.26
C ARG A 65 15.35 -14.04 -28.48
N SER A 66 15.19 -13.25 -29.55
CA SER A 66 16.07 -12.12 -29.85
C SER A 66 15.88 -10.97 -28.85
N SER A 67 14.64 -10.50 -28.66
CA SER A 67 14.34 -9.41 -27.70
C SER A 67 14.70 -9.79 -26.26
N ARG A 68 14.55 -11.07 -25.89
CA ARG A 68 14.92 -11.62 -24.59
C ARG A 68 16.43 -11.52 -24.38
N ARG A 69 17.21 -11.95 -25.36
CA ARG A 69 18.69 -11.84 -25.32
C ARG A 69 19.14 -10.38 -25.25
N GLN A 70 18.54 -9.50 -26.05
CA GLN A 70 18.83 -8.07 -26.00
C GLN A 70 18.48 -7.45 -24.64
N LEU A 71 17.34 -7.82 -24.05
CA LEU A 71 16.95 -7.38 -22.71
C LEU A 71 18.00 -7.79 -21.67
N GLU A 72 18.45 -9.03 -21.72
CA GLU A 72 19.48 -9.55 -20.80
C GLU A 72 20.81 -8.81 -20.94
N GLU A 73 21.31 -8.66 -22.17
CA GLU A 73 22.61 -8.06 -22.46
C GLU A 73 22.64 -6.56 -22.19
N LEU A 74 21.58 -5.84 -22.56
CA LEU A 74 21.54 -4.37 -22.52
C LEU A 74 21.00 -3.81 -21.20
N PHE A 75 20.17 -4.57 -20.46
CA PHE A 75 19.51 -4.06 -19.26
C PHE A 75 19.77 -4.91 -18.02
N ILE A 76 19.51 -6.22 -18.08
CA ILE A 76 19.58 -7.06 -16.88
C ILE A 76 21.01 -7.19 -16.36
N ARG A 77 21.99 -7.50 -17.23
CA ARG A 77 23.40 -7.60 -16.83
C ARG A 77 23.97 -6.26 -16.34
N PRO A 78 23.76 -5.12 -17.04
CA PRO A 78 24.20 -3.83 -16.51
C PRO A 78 23.54 -3.44 -15.19
N LEU A 79 22.23 -3.70 -15.03
CA LEU A 79 21.53 -3.45 -13.78
C LEU A 79 22.09 -4.31 -12.64
N HIS A 80 22.32 -5.60 -12.89
CA HIS A 80 22.95 -6.50 -11.93
C HIS A 80 24.32 -5.98 -11.46
N HIS A 81 25.18 -5.58 -12.41
CA HIS A 81 26.49 -5.03 -12.09
C HIS A 81 26.39 -3.74 -11.28
N PHE A 82 25.49 -2.84 -11.66
CA PHE A 82 25.24 -1.59 -10.95
C PHE A 82 24.78 -1.84 -9.50
N LEU A 83 23.81 -2.73 -9.30
CA LEU A 83 23.29 -3.02 -7.95
C LEU A 83 24.36 -3.64 -7.05
N ILE A 84 25.17 -4.57 -7.54
CA ILE A 84 26.28 -5.11 -6.75
C ILE A 84 27.29 -4.02 -6.40
N LYS A 85 27.68 -3.21 -7.39
CA LYS A 85 28.73 -2.19 -7.20
C LYS A 85 28.31 -1.08 -6.26
N GLU A 86 27.12 -0.53 -6.45
CA GLU A 86 26.65 0.64 -5.72
C GLU A 86 25.94 0.23 -4.43
N VAL A 87 25.09 -0.79 -4.46
CA VAL A 87 24.26 -1.21 -3.32
C VAL A 87 24.91 -2.33 -2.49
N GLY A 88 25.87 -3.07 -3.06
CA GLY A 88 26.58 -4.15 -2.36
C GLY A 88 25.94 -5.53 -2.51
N PHE A 89 24.73 -5.63 -3.10
CA PHE A 89 24.07 -6.90 -3.38
C PHE A 89 23.11 -6.77 -4.56
N ASN A 90 22.71 -7.91 -5.15
CA ASN A 90 21.73 -7.97 -6.22
C ASN A 90 20.39 -8.55 -5.72
N PRO A 91 19.32 -7.74 -5.64
CA PRO A 91 17.99 -8.23 -5.27
C PRO A 91 17.19 -8.83 -6.43
N LEU A 92 17.73 -8.89 -7.66
CA LEU A 92 16.98 -9.43 -8.79
C LEU A 92 16.90 -10.96 -8.73
N ILE A 93 15.68 -11.49 -8.72
CA ILE A 93 15.39 -12.91 -8.90
C ILE A 93 14.93 -13.11 -10.34
N ILE A 94 15.74 -13.80 -11.12
CA ILE A 94 15.52 -14.10 -12.53
C ILE A 94 15.05 -15.56 -12.65
N GLY A 95 13.88 -15.76 -13.25
CA GLY A 95 13.32 -17.07 -13.54
C GLY A 95 13.16 -17.31 -15.04
N PRO A 96 12.70 -18.50 -15.44
CA PRO A 96 12.48 -18.82 -16.85
C PRO A 96 11.42 -17.90 -17.49
N GLU A 97 10.36 -17.55 -16.75
CA GLU A 97 9.21 -16.79 -17.28
C GLU A 97 9.29 -15.28 -17.04
N GLY A 98 10.28 -14.79 -16.29
CA GLY A 98 10.25 -13.42 -15.79
C GLY A 98 11.25 -13.08 -14.70
N ILE A 99 11.05 -11.92 -14.09
CA ILE A 99 11.91 -11.32 -13.08
C ILE A 99 11.10 -10.64 -11.97
N ARG A 100 11.67 -10.60 -10.78
CA ARG A 100 11.16 -9.80 -9.66
C ARG A 100 12.29 -9.29 -8.78
N ILE A 101 11.96 -8.36 -7.91
CA ILE A 101 12.82 -7.93 -6.80
C ILE A 101 12.53 -8.83 -5.59
N ASP A 102 13.59 -9.33 -4.96
CA ASP A 102 13.50 -9.93 -3.64
C ASP A 102 13.29 -8.83 -2.60
N PRO A 103 12.16 -8.81 -1.87
CA PRO A 103 11.96 -7.80 -0.83
C PRO A 103 12.85 -8.02 0.41
N GLN A 104 13.55 -9.16 0.54
CA GLN A 104 14.42 -9.41 1.69
C GLN A 104 15.54 -8.37 1.77
N GLY A 105 15.65 -7.72 2.94
CA GLY A 105 16.68 -6.69 3.18
C GLY A 105 16.38 -5.33 2.55
N ILE A 106 15.25 -5.15 1.86
CA ILE A 106 14.85 -3.88 1.25
C ILE A 106 13.62 -3.31 1.94
N HIS A 107 13.73 -2.04 2.33
CA HIS A 107 12.60 -1.22 2.68
C HIS A 107 12.16 -0.40 1.46
N LEU A 108 10.87 -0.50 1.12
CA LEU A 108 10.25 0.34 0.09
C LEU A 108 9.04 1.05 0.70
N ASP A 109 9.07 2.38 0.70
CA ASP A 109 8.00 3.20 1.25
C ASP A 109 6.63 2.90 0.64
N VAL A 110 6.59 2.64 -0.67
CA VAL A 110 5.36 2.31 -1.39
C VAL A 110 4.79 0.95 -1.01
N PHE A 111 5.64 -0.02 -0.66
CA PHE A 111 5.16 -1.32 -0.16
C PHE A 111 4.58 -1.15 1.25
N GLU A 112 5.20 -0.34 2.11
CA GLU A 112 4.65 -0.03 3.44
C GLU A 112 3.30 0.67 3.31
N PHE A 113 3.20 1.68 2.43
CA PHE A 113 1.95 2.37 2.12
C PHE A 113 0.88 1.38 1.64
N TYR A 114 1.15 0.62 0.58
CA TYR A 114 0.19 -0.29 -0.02
C TYR A 114 -0.31 -1.35 0.97
N ARG A 115 0.60 -2.00 1.71
CA ARG A 115 0.23 -2.97 2.75
C ARG A 115 -0.62 -2.35 3.85
N THR A 116 -0.29 -1.13 4.28
CA THR A 116 -1.06 -0.42 5.30
C THR A 116 -2.49 -0.12 4.84
N VAL A 117 -2.68 0.24 3.57
CA VAL A 117 -4.02 0.44 3.00
C VAL A 117 -4.80 -0.87 2.95
N VAL A 118 -4.18 -1.94 2.45
CA VAL A 118 -4.81 -3.28 2.37
C VAL A 118 -5.21 -3.77 3.75
N ASP A 119 -4.35 -3.63 4.76
CA ASP A 119 -4.68 -3.94 6.15
C ASP A 119 -5.89 -3.15 6.65
N GLY A 120 -5.97 -1.86 6.31
CA GLY A 120 -7.10 -1.01 6.66
C GLY A 120 -8.40 -1.49 6.03
N LEU A 121 -8.38 -1.84 4.74
CA LEU A 121 -9.54 -2.40 4.04
C LEU A 121 -9.98 -3.74 4.63
N ASN A 122 -9.03 -4.62 4.97
CA ASN A 122 -9.34 -5.89 5.63
C ASN A 122 -10.02 -5.68 6.99
N LEU A 123 -9.59 -4.68 7.77
CA LEU A 123 -10.23 -4.34 9.04
C LEU A 123 -11.63 -3.77 8.86
N VAL A 124 -11.89 -3.00 7.79
CA VAL A 124 -13.26 -2.60 7.42
C VAL A 124 -14.13 -3.82 7.14
N SER A 125 -13.63 -4.81 6.40
CA SER A 125 -14.36 -6.06 6.14
C SER A 125 -14.64 -6.89 7.39
N LEU A 126 -13.86 -6.68 8.46
CA LEU A 126 -14.03 -7.31 9.78
C LEU A 126 -14.84 -6.44 10.75
N ASP A 127 -15.39 -5.31 10.29
CA ASP A 127 -16.11 -4.30 11.10
C ASP A 127 -15.27 -3.67 12.23
N ASP A 128 -13.94 -3.81 12.20
CA ASP A 128 -13.02 -3.10 13.09
C ASP A 128 -12.71 -1.70 12.53
N LEU A 129 -13.71 -0.82 12.61
CA LEU A 129 -13.61 0.56 12.11
C LEU A 129 -12.54 1.37 12.84
N GLY A 130 -12.30 1.07 14.13
CA GLY A 130 -11.27 1.72 14.94
C GLY A 130 -9.86 1.35 14.48
N GLY A 131 -9.61 0.06 14.23
CA GLY A 131 -8.39 -0.44 13.64
C GLY A 131 -8.18 0.06 12.21
N ALA A 132 -9.21 0.00 11.38
CA ALA A 132 -9.19 0.50 10.01
C ALA A 132 -8.79 1.98 9.95
N ARG A 133 -9.40 2.83 10.79
CA ARG A 133 -9.08 4.26 10.87
C ARG A 133 -7.62 4.51 11.23
N LYS A 134 -7.05 3.73 12.16
CA LYS A 134 -5.62 3.82 12.52
C LYS A 134 -4.73 3.47 11.33
N LYS A 135 -5.07 2.41 10.59
CA LYS A 135 -4.35 2.01 9.37
C LYS A 135 -4.44 3.08 8.29
N PHE A 136 -5.63 3.61 7.96
CA PHE A 136 -5.74 4.68 6.97
C PHE A 136 -5.02 5.96 7.38
N SER A 137 -5.08 6.33 8.66
CA SER A 137 -4.31 7.48 9.18
C SER A 137 -2.80 7.28 9.01
N ARG A 138 -2.29 6.07 9.27
CA ARG A 138 -0.88 5.72 9.02
C ARG A 138 -0.54 5.76 7.53
N ALA A 139 -1.37 5.19 6.66
CA ALA A 139 -1.19 5.25 5.21
C ALA A 139 -1.16 6.70 4.70
N ASN A 140 -2.00 7.59 5.25
CA ASN A 140 -1.98 9.00 4.90
C ASN A 140 -0.64 9.69 5.23
N LEU A 141 0.01 9.30 6.34
CA LEU A 141 1.34 9.81 6.70
C LEU A 141 2.45 9.25 5.81
N LEU A 142 2.29 8.02 5.31
CA LEU A 142 3.25 7.39 4.40
C LEU A 142 3.15 7.94 2.97
N TYR A 143 1.98 8.43 2.56
CA TYR A 143 1.77 8.98 1.22
C TYR A 143 2.35 10.40 1.10
N ALA A 144 3.65 10.50 0.82
CA ALA A 144 4.36 11.78 0.68
C ALA A 144 4.14 12.46 -0.68
N GLY A 145 3.52 11.79 -1.66
CA GLY A 145 3.23 12.35 -2.97
C GLY A 145 3.05 11.28 -4.04
N SER A 146 3.02 11.72 -5.30
CA SER A 146 2.89 10.84 -6.45
C SER A 146 4.04 9.81 -6.52
N TYR A 147 3.76 8.60 -6.98
CA TYR A 147 4.77 7.56 -7.19
C TYR A 147 5.72 7.95 -8.33
N LEU A 148 7.02 8.05 -8.01
CA LEU A 148 8.12 8.36 -8.94
C LEU A 148 7.79 9.53 -9.89
N PRO A 149 7.52 10.75 -9.40
CA PRO A 149 7.07 11.85 -10.23
C PRO A 149 8.12 12.23 -11.26
N GLY A 150 7.68 12.50 -12.49
CA GLY A 150 8.55 12.85 -13.60
C GLY A 150 9.33 11.68 -14.21
N MET A 151 9.24 10.47 -13.64
CA MET A 151 9.89 9.29 -14.22
C MET A 151 9.00 8.67 -15.32
N PRO A 152 9.53 8.47 -16.54
CA PRO A 152 8.78 7.90 -17.65
C PRO A 152 8.68 6.37 -17.52
N GLY A 153 7.66 5.76 -18.13
CA GLY A 153 7.57 4.32 -18.32
C GLY A 153 6.17 3.78 -18.09
N LYS A 154 5.71 2.87 -18.97
CA LYS A 154 4.33 2.37 -18.96
C LYS A 154 3.94 1.71 -17.64
N ILE A 155 4.83 0.88 -17.08
CA ILE A 155 4.61 0.24 -15.77
C ILE A 155 4.54 1.30 -14.67
N ILE A 156 5.48 2.23 -14.63
CA ILE A 156 5.53 3.30 -13.62
C ILE A 156 4.28 4.19 -13.69
N GLU A 157 3.86 4.61 -14.88
CA GLU A 157 2.66 5.43 -15.10
C GLU A 157 1.39 4.70 -14.67
N HIS A 158 1.27 3.42 -15.01
CA HIS A 158 0.15 2.60 -14.55
C HIS A 158 0.12 2.52 -13.02
N THR A 159 1.24 2.14 -12.40
CA THR A 159 1.37 2.05 -10.94
C THR A 159 1.06 3.38 -10.26
N ARG A 160 1.54 4.49 -10.82
CA ARG A 160 1.26 5.83 -10.30
C ARG A 160 -0.24 6.14 -10.27
N ARG A 161 -0.96 5.87 -11.37
CA ARG A 161 -2.41 6.12 -11.45
C ARG A 161 -3.18 5.24 -10.47
N GLU A 162 -2.85 3.96 -10.40
CA GLU A 162 -3.52 3.01 -9.50
C GLU A 162 -3.31 3.38 -8.03
N LEU A 163 -2.08 3.74 -7.64
CA LEU A 163 -1.80 4.17 -6.27
C LEU A 163 -2.47 5.49 -5.90
N GLU A 164 -2.55 6.43 -6.84
CA GLU A 164 -3.26 7.69 -6.62
C GLU A 164 -4.77 7.46 -6.46
N SER A 165 -5.35 6.60 -7.29
CA SER A 165 -6.75 6.18 -7.19
C SER A 165 -7.02 5.47 -5.86
N LEU A 166 -6.16 4.54 -5.46
CA LEU A 166 -6.25 3.83 -4.19
C LEU A 166 -6.15 4.80 -3.01
N TYR A 167 -5.23 5.76 -3.05
CA TYR A 167 -5.10 6.77 -2.00
C TYR A 167 -6.36 7.62 -1.86
N LYS A 168 -6.95 8.08 -2.97
CA LYS A 168 -8.21 8.85 -2.93
C LYS A 168 -9.35 8.02 -2.36
N ALA A 169 -9.60 6.83 -2.93
CA ALA A 169 -10.76 6.02 -2.58
C ALA A 169 -10.65 5.35 -1.20
N ALA A 170 -9.51 4.74 -0.88
CA ALA A 170 -9.39 3.96 0.35
C ALA A 170 -8.95 4.82 1.55
N VAL A 171 -8.04 5.78 1.33
CA VAL A 171 -7.46 6.55 2.45
C VAL A 171 -8.29 7.79 2.73
N LYS A 172 -8.50 8.67 1.75
CA LYS A 172 -9.25 9.92 1.99
C LYS A 172 -10.71 9.63 2.33
N ASP A 173 -11.39 8.83 1.51
CA ASP A 173 -12.81 8.55 1.75
C ASP A 173 -13.00 7.56 2.91
N GLY A 174 -12.12 6.56 3.05
CA GLY A 174 -12.18 5.61 4.17
C GLY A 174 -12.01 6.26 5.55
N ILE A 175 -11.14 7.29 5.68
CA ILE A 175 -11.04 8.08 6.92
C ILE A 175 -12.36 8.80 7.22
N TRP A 176 -13.01 9.37 6.20
CA TRP A 176 -14.27 10.08 6.37
C TRP A 176 -15.40 9.13 6.77
N GLN A 177 -15.53 8.00 6.07
CA GLN A 177 -16.56 6.99 6.33
C GLN A 177 -16.44 6.37 7.72
N THR A 178 -15.23 5.94 8.11
CA THR A 178 -14.99 5.34 9.44
C THR A 178 -15.23 6.35 10.57
N ARG A 179 -14.91 7.64 10.36
CA ARG A 179 -15.20 8.70 11.34
C ARG A 179 -16.71 8.86 11.56
N ASN A 180 -17.48 8.92 10.48
CA ASN A 180 -18.93 9.13 10.57
C ASN A 180 -19.63 7.92 11.22
N ALA A 181 -19.21 6.71 10.85
CA ALA A 181 -19.76 5.49 11.43
C ALA A 181 -19.49 5.40 12.95
N LEU A 182 -18.27 5.72 13.39
CA LEU A 182 -17.94 5.73 14.82
C LEU A 182 -18.74 6.80 15.59
N SER A 183 -18.92 8.01 15.03
CA SER A 183 -19.76 9.02 15.68
C SER A 183 -21.22 8.59 15.83
N THR A 184 -21.75 7.84 14.87
CA THR A 184 -23.10 7.27 14.96
C THR A 184 -23.19 6.23 16.08
N ILE A 185 -22.20 5.34 16.19
CA ILE A 185 -22.15 4.32 17.26
C ILE A 185 -22.09 4.99 18.64
N ASP A 186 -21.26 6.02 18.80
CA ASP A 186 -21.12 6.74 20.07
C ASP A 186 -22.41 7.47 20.46
N THR A 187 -23.12 8.04 19.47
CA THR A 187 -24.42 8.70 19.68
C THR A 187 -25.48 7.69 20.13
N VAL A 188 -25.61 6.56 19.42
CA VAL A 188 -26.56 5.49 19.76
C VAL A 188 -26.27 4.88 21.14
N ARG A 189 -24.99 4.75 21.51
CA ARG A 189 -24.59 4.25 22.82
C ARG A 189 -24.93 5.25 23.93
N SER A 190 -24.64 6.53 23.72
CA SER A 190 -25.01 7.60 24.66
C SER A 190 -26.52 7.69 24.87
N ASP A 191 -27.31 7.55 23.79
CA ASP A 191 -28.77 7.57 23.88
C ASP A 191 -29.32 6.36 24.64
N ARG A 192 -28.75 5.16 24.43
CA ARG A 192 -29.10 3.96 25.22
C ARG A 192 -28.76 4.12 26.69
N ASP A 193 -27.58 4.64 27.01
CA ASP A 193 -27.15 4.86 28.40
C ASP A 193 -28.00 5.92 29.10
N ASN A 194 -28.44 6.96 28.38
CA ASN A 194 -29.39 7.96 28.88
C ASN A 194 -30.78 7.37 29.10
N PHE A 195 -31.29 6.52 28.19
CA PHE A 195 -32.58 5.87 28.33
C PHE A 195 -32.64 4.92 29.53
N GLN A 196 -31.55 4.20 29.82
CA GLN A 196 -31.46 3.35 31.01
C GLN A 196 -31.34 4.15 32.32
N LYS A 197 -30.77 5.37 32.28
CA LYS A 197 -30.72 6.27 33.44
C LYS A 197 -32.06 6.96 33.73
N THR A 198 -32.83 7.32 32.70
CA THR A 198 -34.15 7.95 32.87
C THR A 198 -35.27 6.94 33.12
N GLY A 199 -35.11 5.67 32.71
CA GLY A 199 -36.07 4.59 32.93
C GLY A 199 -36.12 3.99 34.35
N LYS A 200 -35.40 4.54 35.34
CA LYS A 200 -35.39 4.09 36.75
C LYS A 200 -36.22 4.94 37.72
N PHE A 201 -37.13 5.78 37.23
CA PHE A 201 -38.14 6.44 38.06
C PHE A 201 -39.55 6.06 37.58
N GLY A 202 -40.19 5.17 38.34
CA GLY A 202 -41.60 4.80 38.12
C GLY A 202 -42.02 3.45 38.69
N GLY A 203 -41.58 3.10 39.89
CA GLY A 203 -42.24 2.06 40.69
C GLY A 203 -43.43 2.65 41.44
N LYS A 204 -44.49 1.81 41.59
CA LYS A 204 -45.82 1.98 42.23
C LYS A 204 -46.91 2.26 41.19
N GLU A 205 -47.91 1.39 40.98
CA GLU A 205 -48.66 0.55 41.92
C GLU A 205 -49.14 -0.78 41.31
N PRO A 206 -49.44 -1.81 42.14
CA PRO A 206 -50.09 -3.03 41.70
C PRO A 206 -51.61 -2.82 41.54
N PHE A 207 -52.14 -3.09 40.34
CA PHE A 207 -53.58 -3.17 40.12
C PHE A 207 -54.09 -4.53 40.58
N THR A 208 -54.84 -4.56 41.69
CA THR A 208 -55.69 -5.69 42.11
C THR A 208 -57.13 -5.48 41.68
N LEU A 209 -57.63 -6.44 40.89
CA LEU A 209 -58.98 -7.03 40.77
C LEU A 209 -60.26 -6.17 40.88
N SER A 210 -61.14 -6.32 39.89
CA SER A 210 -62.56 -6.61 40.18
C SER A 210 -63.21 -7.40 39.04
N SER A 211 -63.55 -8.64 39.35
CA SER A 211 -64.62 -9.43 38.75
C SER A 211 -65.96 -8.69 38.80
N GLY A 212 -66.73 -8.73 37.72
CA GLY A 212 -68.10 -8.24 37.66
C GLY A 212 -68.91 -9.09 36.68
N GLU A 213 -69.68 -10.02 37.25
CA GLU A 213 -70.74 -10.79 36.60
C GLU A 213 -71.95 -9.91 36.22
N ARG A 214 -72.84 -10.53 35.41
CA ARG A 214 -74.24 -10.18 35.05
C ARG A 214 -74.38 -9.41 33.73
N SER A 215 -75.26 -9.78 32.80
CA SER A 215 -76.23 -10.88 32.66
C SER A 215 -76.51 -11.08 31.18
#